data_AF-A0A4Q7YQH9-F1
#
_entry.id   AF-A0A4Q7YQH9-F1
#
_cell.length_a   1.000
_cell.length_b   1.000
_cell.length_c   1.000
_cell.angle_alpha   90.00
_cell.angle_beta   90.00
_cell.angle_gamma   90.00
#
_symmetry.space_group_name_H-M   'P 1'
#
loop_
_entity.id
_entity.type
_entity.pdbx_description
1 polymer ?
#
loop_
_entity_poly.entity_id
_entity_poly.type
_entity_poly.pdbx_seq_one_letter_code
_entity_poly.pdbx_strand_id
1 'polypeptide(L)'
;MSISETNPPRKHAYTDPRAPQLPEPTYAERVRTMVSLSTIATLSTVSRKRSGYPFGSLMPYAIDGSGRPIFLISNMAMHTQNLQADTRASLFVGQAGDGDPLGTARATLVGDVLPIPDEEVGEAREHYLSRHENSRSWVDFKDFGFFCLQPLDIYYVGGFGVMGWVTAEDYQVAKVDPLAEAAPRILGHMNAEHVPAMIVLARVHAGLDATEVTMTAVDRLGFHLRLKTSEGMKGKRINFLREVLSANETRTVLVEMVRAAEAKT
;
A
#
# COMPACT_ATOMS: atom_id res chain seq x y z
N MET A 1 -48.00 -5.41 20.68
CA MET A 1 -47.56 -5.41 19.26
C MET A 1 -46.44 -4.41 19.16
N SER A 2 -45.19 -4.88 19.19
CA SER A 2 -44.00 -4.04 19.03
C SER A 2 -43.57 -4.14 17.57
N ILE A 3 -43.58 -3.01 16.87
CA ILE A 3 -43.18 -2.92 15.46
C ILE A 3 -41.65 -2.86 15.46
N SER A 4 -41.01 -3.95 15.06
CA SER A 4 -39.57 -3.96 14.83
C SER A 4 -39.27 -3.20 13.54
N GLU A 5 -38.68 -2.01 13.66
CA GLU A 5 -38.08 -1.29 12.54
C GLU A 5 -36.97 -2.16 11.93
N THR A 6 -37.21 -2.62 10.71
CA THR A 6 -36.25 -3.36 9.92
C THR A 6 -35.27 -2.36 9.32
N ASN A 7 -34.09 -2.24 9.95
CA ASN A 7 -32.97 -1.51 9.38
C ASN A 7 -32.65 -2.10 7.98
N PRO A 8 -32.52 -1.28 6.92
CA PRO A 8 -32.20 -1.79 5.60
C PRO A 8 -30.82 -2.47 5.62
N PRO A 9 -30.62 -3.53 4.81
CA PRO A 9 -29.36 -4.26 4.78
C PRO A 9 -28.23 -3.31 4.37
N ARG A 10 -27.19 -3.22 5.20
CA ARG A 10 -25.96 -2.49 4.90
C ARG A 10 -25.36 -3.08 3.63
N LYS A 11 -25.51 -2.38 2.50
CA LYS A 11 -24.88 -2.77 1.23
C LYS A 11 -23.39 -2.46 1.32
N HIS A 12 -22.56 -3.40 0.88
CA HIS A 12 -21.14 -3.16 0.66
C HIS A 12 -20.96 -1.95 -0.26
N ALA A 13 -19.92 -1.14 -0.06
CA ALA A 13 -19.54 -0.08 -0.98
C ALA A 13 -19.30 -0.71 -2.36
N TYR A 14 -20.29 -0.58 -3.25
CA TYR A 14 -20.27 -1.17 -4.58
C TYR A 14 -19.72 -0.12 -5.54
N THR A 15 -18.53 -0.36 -6.05
CA THR A 15 -17.99 0.37 -7.20
C THR A 15 -18.82 -0.03 -8.41
N ASP A 16 -19.55 0.91 -9.03
CA ASP A 16 -20.34 0.64 -10.22
C ASP A 16 -19.43 0.21 -11.39
N PRO A 17 -19.51 -1.04 -11.88
CA PRO A 17 -18.65 -1.52 -12.95
C PRO A 17 -18.93 -0.87 -14.32
N ARG A 18 -19.96 -0.03 -14.43
CA ARG A 18 -20.33 0.68 -15.67
C ARG A 18 -19.79 2.11 -15.75
N ALA A 19 -19.25 2.64 -14.65
CA ALA A 19 -18.62 3.96 -14.68
C ALA A 19 -17.29 3.88 -15.47
N PRO A 20 -16.93 4.91 -16.25
CA PRO A 20 -15.61 4.98 -16.87
C PRO A 20 -14.53 4.83 -15.80
N GLN A 21 -13.68 3.80 -15.93
CA GLN A 21 -12.53 3.67 -15.05
C GLN A 21 -11.55 4.79 -15.38
N LEU A 22 -11.42 5.74 -14.47
CA LEU A 22 -10.38 6.74 -14.55
C LEU A 22 -9.02 6.05 -14.40
N PRO A 23 -7.96 6.51 -15.09
CA PRO A 23 -6.62 5.96 -14.88
C PRO A 23 -6.21 6.00 -13.41
N GLU A 24 -5.81 4.86 -12.87
CA GLU A 24 -5.27 4.71 -11.51
C GLU A 24 -4.03 3.80 -11.58
N PRO A 25 -3.11 3.89 -10.60
CA PRO A 25 -2.01 2.95 -10.51
C PRO A 25 -2.54 1.52 -10.47
N THR A 26 -1.88 0.63 -11.19
CA THR A 26 -2.23 -0.80 -11.22
C THR A 26 -2.11 -1.40 -9.82
N TYR A 27 -2.73 -2.55 -9.58
CA TYR A 27 -2.56 -3.25 -8.30
C TYR A 27 -1.08 -3.60 -8.06
N ALA A 28 -0.32 -3.94 -9.10
CA ALA A 28 1.11 -4.17 -8.98
C ALA A 28 1.86 -2.94 -8.48
N GLU A 29 1.59 -1.75 -9.03
CA GLU A 29 2.20 -0.49 -8.58
C GLU A 29 1.77 -0.10 -7.16
N ARG A 30 0.51 -0.34 -6.79
CA ARG A 30 0.02 -0.10 -5.42
C ARG A 30 0.71 -1.00 -4.41
N VAL A 31 0.82 -2.29 -4.71
CA VAL A 31 1.56 -3.24 -3.85
C VAL A 31 3.02 -2.83 -3.78
N ARG A 32 3.67 -2.58 -4.92
CA ARG A 32 5.08 -2.18 -4.98
C ARG A 32 5.35 -0.94 -4.14
N THR A 33 4.47 0.05 -4.23
CA THR A 33 4.54 1.27 -3.41
C THR A 33 4.37 0.96 -1.92
N MET A 34 3.32 0.24 -1.54
CA MET A 34 3.03 -0.07 -0.14
C MET A 34 4.14 -0.92 0.52
N VAL A 35 4.64 -1.93 -0.17
CA VAL A 35 5.76 -2.76 0.31
C VAL A 35 7.04 -1.94 0.41
N SER A 36 7.26 -0.95 -0.45
CA SER A 36 8.44 -0.08 -0.35
C SER A 36 8.39 0.90 0.83
N LEU A 37 7.20 1.32 1.26
CA LEU A 37 7.00 2.26 2.37
C LEU A 37 7.05 1.56 3.74
N SER A 38 6.72 0.27 3.80
CA SER A 38 6.78 -0.50 5.03
C SER A 38 8.18 -1.08 5.27
N THR A 39 8.59 -1.17 6.52
CA THR A 39 9.88 -1.75 6.94
C THR A 39 9.71 -3.00 7.81
N ILE A 40 8.47 -3.30 8.20
CA ILE A 40 8.10 -4.40 9.10
C ILE A 40 6.85 -5.09 8.57
N ALA A 41 6.87 -6.41 8.58
CA ALA A 41 5.80 -7.27 8.10
C ALA A 41 5.61 -8.48 9.02
N THR A 42 4.65 -9.33 8.68
CA THR A 42 4.47 -10.64 9.33
C THR A 42 4.88 -11.73 8.35
N LEU A 43 5.95 -12.46 8.66
CA LEU A 43 6.35 -13.64 7.91
C LEU A 43 5.65 -14.88 8.47
N SER A 44 4.90 -15.58 7.63
CA SER A 44 4.27 -16.87 7.95
C SER A 44 5.07 -17.99 7.31
N THR A 45 5.55 -18.93 8.13
CA THR A 45 6.37 -20.10 7.71
C THR A 45 5.67 -21.39 8.10
N VAL A 46 6.03 -22.52 7.47
CA VAL A 46 5.52 -23.84 7.87
C VAL A 46 6.20 -24.27 9.17
N SER A 47 5.43 -24.54 10.23
CA SER A 47 6.01 -24.88 11.54
C SER A 47 6.67 -26.26 11.52
N ARG A 48 7.99 -26.29 11.70
CA ARG A 48 8.74 -27.54 11.91
C ARG A 48 8.38 -28.20 13.25
N LYS A 49 8.04 -27.40 14.26
CA LYS A 49 7.71 -27.88 15.61
C LYS A 49 6.32 -28.52 15.67
N ARG A 50 5.37 -28.04 14.86
CA ARG A 50 3.99 -28.53 14.83
C ARG A 50 3.55 -28.73 13.39
N SER A 51 3.70 -29.95 12.89
CA SER A 51 3.31 -30.32 11.52
C SER A 51 1.87 -29.91 11.20
N GLY A 52 1.68 -29.31 10.02
CA GLY A 52 0.39 -28.83 9.52
C GLY A 52 -0.02 -27.42 9.99
N TYR A 53 0.76 -26.76 10.86
CA TYR A 53 0.42 -25.43 11.37
C TYR A 53 1.34 -24.36 10.77
N PRO A 54 0.82 -23.16 10.44
CA PRO A 54 1.65 -22.01 10.11
C PRO A 54 2.26 -21.39 11.37
N PHE A 55 3.36 -20.67 11.21
CA PHE A 55 4.03 -19.93 12.28
C PHE A 55 4.31 -18.49 11.83
N GLY A 56 3.64 -17.52 12.45
CA GLY A 56 3.84 -16.10 12.20
C GLY A 56 4.99 -15.52 13.03
N SER A 57 5.82 -14.67 12.42
CA SER A 57 6.88 -13.90 13.07
C SER A 57 6.86 -12.45 12.61
N LEU A 58 7.11 -11.52 13.54
CA LEU A 58 7.44 -10.14 13.19
C LEU A 58 8.74 -10.15 12.35
N MET A 59 8.73 -9.50 11.19
CA MET A 59 9.81 -9.57 10.24
C MET A 59 10.18 -8.17 9.72
N PRO A 60 11.26 -7.56 10.23
CA PRO A 60 11.91 -6.44 9.57
C PRO A 60 12.45 -6.86 8.21
N TYR A 61 12.28 -6.02 7.21
CA TYR A 61 12.73 -6.31 5.85
C TYR A 61 13.14 -5.05 5.11
N ALA A 62 13.92 -5.24 4.05
CA ALA A 62 14.14 -4.25 3.00
C ALA A 62 13.69 -4.82 1.65
N ILE A 63 13.71 -4.01 0.60
CA ILE A 63 13.41 -4.46 -0.76
C ILE A 63 14.64 -4.27 -1.66
N ASP A 64 14.86 -5.20 -2.57
CA ASP A 64 15.85 -5.04 -3.63
C ASP A 64 15.31 -4.21 -4.81
N GLY A 65 16.14 -3.99 -5.83
CA GLY A 65 15.75 -3.28 -7.06
C GLY A 65 14.58 -3.93 -7.82
N SER A 66 14.33 -5.22 -7.63
CA SER A 66 13.21 -5.97 -8.22
C SER A 66 12.00 -6.07 -7.29
N GLY A 67 12.04 -5.45 -6.10
CA GLY A 67 10.93 -5.40 -5.15
C GLY A 67 10.83 -6.63 -4.26
N ARG A 68 11.81 -7.53 -4.31
CA ARG A 68 11.81 -8.74 -3.51
C ARG A 68 12.19 -8.39 -2.06
N PRO A 69 11.43 -8.85 -1.06
CA PRO A 69 11.78 -8.67 0.34
C PRO A 69 13.09 -9.37 0.71
N ILE A 70 14.03 -8.64 1.30
CA ILE A 70 15.28 -9.11 1.88
C ILE A 70 15.13 -9.13 3.41
N PHE A 71 15.55 -10.23 4.01
CA PHE A 71 15.56 -10.44 5.46
C PHE A 71 16.99 -10.66 5.97
N LEU A 72 17.27 -10.17 7.18
CA LEU A 72 18.46 -10.53 7.95
C LEU A 72 18.00 -11.28 9.20
N ILE A 73 18.19 -12.61 9.21
CA ILE A 73 17.60 -13.48 10.23
C ILE A 73 18.66 -14.37 10.89
N SER A 74 18.52 -14.59 12.19
CA SER A 74 19.41 -15.49 12.94
C SER A 74 19.07 -16.95 12.63
N ASN A 75 20.08 -17.79 12.42
CA ASN A 75 20.01 -19.24 12.30
C ASN A 75 19.36 -19.91 13.52
N MET A 76 19.37 -19.24 14.69
CA MET A 76 18.73 -19.74 15.89
C MET A 76 17.22 -19.48 15.91
N ALA A 77 16.71 -18.55 15.12
CA ALA A 77 15.30 -18.17 15.15
C ALA A 77 14.38 -19.27 14.60
N MET A 78 13.18 -19.40 15.17
CA MET A 78 12.21 -20.41 14.76
C MET A 78 11.79 -20.27 13.29
N HIS A 79 11.63 -19.04 12.78
CA HIS A 79 11.32 -18.84 11.36
C HIS A 79 12.46 -19.31 10.44
N THR A 80 13.72 -19.11 10.81
CA THR A 80 14.87 -19.58 10.01
C THR A 80 14.94 -21.10 10.01
N GLN A 81 14.74 -21.72 11.18
CA GLN A 81 14.66 -23.16 11.34
C GLN A 81 13.48 -23.81 10.59
N ASN A 82 12.37 -23.07 10.46
CA ASN A 82 11.24 -23.48 9.63
C ASN A 82 11.62 -23.38 8.14
N LEU A 83 12.20 -22.25 7.70
CA LEU A 83 12.60 -22.02 6.31
C LEU A 83 13.66 -23.01 5.80
N GLN A 84 14.58 -23.43 6.65
CA GLN A 84 15.56 -24.47 6.32
C GLN A 84 14.92 -25.84 6.10
N ALA A 85 13.76 -26.10 6.71
CA ALA A 85 13.03 -27.35 6.53
C ALA A 85 12.04 -27.27 5.36
N ASP A 86 11.47 -26.08 5.10
CA ASP A 86 10.50 -25.82 4.05
C ASP A 86 10.56 -24.34 3.67
N THR A 87 10.96 -24.05 2.42
CA THR A 87 11.18 -22.69 1.93
C THR A 87 9.89 -21.90 1.74
N ARG A 88 8.73 -22.57 1.71
CA ARG A 88 7.44 -21.95 1.40
C ARG A 88 7.00 -21.04 2.54
N ALA A 89 6.70 -19.80 2.20
CA ALA A 89 6.26 -18.80 3.15
C ALA A 89 5.29 -17.79 2.52
N SER A 90 4.72 -16.94 3.37
CA SER A 90 4.08 -15.71 2.92
C SER A 90 4.48 -14.53 3.78
N LEU A 91 4.58 -13.35 3.16
CA LEU A 91 4.83 -12.09 3.82
C LEU A 91 3.56 -11.24 3.76
N PHE A 92 2.93 -11.04 4.92
CA PHE A 92 1.81 -10.14 5.07
C PHE A 92 2.30 -8.73 5.40
N VAL A 93 1.96 -7.77 4.53
CA VAL A 93 2.30 -6.35 4.68
C VAL A 93 1.01 -5.56 4.80
N GLY A 94 0.83 -4.86 5.92
CA GLY A 94 -0.26 -3.91 6.13
C GLY A 94 0.25 -2.48 6.04
N GLN A 95 -0.54 -1.59 5.45
CA GLN A 95 -0.30 -0.16 5.54
C GLN A 95 -0.53 0.29 7.00
N ALA A 96 0.48 0.93 7.59
CA ALA A 96 0.34 1.59 8.88
C ALA A 96 -0.50 2.86 8.75
N GLY A 97 -1.36 3.13 9.72
CA GLY A 97 -2.15 4.37 9.77
C GLY A 97 -3.26 4.32 10.81
N ASP A 98 -3.76 5.50 11.14
CA ASP A 98 -4.89 5.69 12.04
C ASP A 98 -6.20 5.47 11.27
N GLY A 99 -7.15 4.74 11.86
CA GLY A 99 -8.48 4.52 11.28
C GLY A 99 -8.98 3.08 11.38
N ASP A 100 -9.95 2.73 10.52
CA ASP A 100 -10.51 1.38 10.44
C ASP A 100 -9.50 0.42 9.77
N PRO A 101 -9.03 -0.62 10.47
CA PRO A 101 -8.07 -1.60 9.92
C PRO A 101 -8.57 -2.31 8.65
N LEU A 102 -9.88 -2.42 8.43
CA LEU A 102 -10.43 -3.03 7.21
C LEU A 102 -10.42 -2.07 6.02
N GLY A 103 -10.29 -0.77 6.29
CA GLY A 103 -10.19 0.28 5.29
C GLY A 103 -8.77 0.52 4.77
N THR A 104 -7.73 0.02 5.44
CA THR A 104 -6.33 0.26 5.06
C THR A 104 -5.82 -0.76 4.04
N ALA A 105 -4.88 -0.37 3.19
CA ALA A 105 -4.32 -1.29 2.21
C ALA A 105 -3.48 -2.40 2.87
N ARG A 106 -3.49 -3.59 2.26
CA ARG A 106 -2.70 -4.75 2.69
C ARG A 106 -2.40 -5.66 1.50
N ALA A 107 -1.30 -6.39 1.59
CA ALA A 107 -0.93 -7.41 0.62
C ALA A 107 -0.34 -8.63 1.30
N THR A 108 -0.54 -9.79 0.67
CA THR A 108 0.17 -11.03 1.02
C THR A 108 0.99 -11.45 -0.18
N LEU A 109 2.32 -11.45 -0.02
CA LEU A 109 3.24 -12.00 -1.01
C LEU A 109 3.48 -13.46 -0.65
N VAL A 110 3.14 -14.39 -1.54
CA VAL A 110 3.31 -15.84 -1.34
C VAL A 110 4.48 -16.30 -2.21
N GLY A 111 5.38 -17.11 -1.65
CA GLY A 111 6.52 -17.61 -2.41
C GLY A 111 7.53 -18.38 -1.58
N ASP A 112 8.73 -18.51 -2.12
CA ASP A 112 9.84 -19.22 -1.48
C ASP A 112 10.83 -18.23 -0.87
N VAL A 113 11.24 -18.46 0.37
CA VAL A 113 12.31 -17.70 1.02
C VAL A 113 13.59 -18.52 0.96
N LEU A 114 14.56 -18.01 0.20
CA LEU A 114 15.82 -18.68 -0.09
C LEU A 114 16.99 -17.87 0.48
N PRO A 115 18.10 -18.52 0.88
CA PRO A 115 19.32 -17.80 1.22
C PRO A 115 19.81 -17.01 -0.01
N ILE A 116 20.30 -15.79 0.23
CA ILE A 116 20.91 -14.97 -0.83
C ILE A 116 22.29 -15.56 -1.15
N PRO A 117 22.65 -15.76 -2.44
CA PRO A 117 23.98 -16.22 -2.85
C PRO A 117 25.09 -15.31 -2.33
N ASP A 118 26.26 -15.87 -2.00
CA ASP A 118 27.37 -15.13 -1.40
C ASP A 118 27.81 -13.91 -2.23
N GLU A 119 27.74 -14.01 -3.56
CA GLU A 119 28.02 -12.93 -4.50
C GLU A 119 27.04 -11.75 -4.43
N GLU A 120 25.80 -11.98 -3.98
CA GLU A 120 24.73 -10.97 -3.87
C GLU A 120 24.60 -10.39 -2.45
N VAL A 121 25.24 -11.02 -1.45
CA VAL A 121 25.17 -10.60 -0.03
C VAL A 121 25.61 -9.16 0.18
N GLY A 122 26.61 -8.68 -0.57
CA GLY A 122 27.10 -7.31 -0.48
C GLY A 122 26.01 -6.26 -0.77
N GLU A 123 25.32 -6.42 -1.90
CA GLU A 123 24.23 -5.55 -2.33
C GLU A 123 23.02 -5.66 -1.39
N ALA A 124 22.65 -6.89 -1.00
CA ALA A 124 21.57 -7.12 -0.05
C ALA A 124 21.82 -6.45 1.31
N ARG A 125 23.07 -6.48 1.79
CA ARG A 125 23.49 -5.81 3.02
C ARG A 125 23.36 -4.30 2.92
N GLU A 126 23.75 -3.70 1.81
CA GLU A 126 23.60 -2.26 1.58
C GLU A 126 22.13 -1.85 1.58
N HIS A 127 21.28 -2.55 0.82
CA HIS A 127 19.84 -2.31 0.82
C HIS A 127 19.22 -2.44 2.21
N TYR A 128 19.55 -3.51 2.93
CA TYR A 128 18.99 -3.77 4.25
C TYR A 128 19.41 -2.71 5.29
N LEU A 129 20.70 -2.37 5.35
CA LEU A 129 21.21 -1.39 6.31
C LEU A 129 20.78 0.05 6.00
N SER A 130 20.42 0.36 4.76
CA SER A 130 19.82 1.65 4.41
C SER A 130 18.46 1.88 5.09
N ARG A 131 17.75 0.80 5.46
CA ARG A 131 16.45 0.84 6.14
C ARG A 131 16.55 0.52 7.64
N HIS A 132 17.53 -0.29 8.03
CA HIS A 132 17.67 -0.82 9.41
C HIS A 132 19.06 -0.57 9.98
N GLU A 133 19.42 0.70 10.21
CA GLU A 133 20.76 1.10 10.66
C GLU A 133 21.20 0.40 11.96
N ASN A 134 20.28 0.17 12.90
CA ASN A 134 20.55 -0.54 14.15
C ASN A 134 21.13 -1.95 13.94
N SER A 135 20.83 -2.58 12.79
CA SER A 135 21.30 -3.93 12.46
C SER A 135 22.80 -4.02 12.20
N ARG A 136 23.50 -2.88 12.03
CA ARG A 136 24.97 -2.84 11.94
C ARG A 136 25.65 -3.51 13.13
N SER A 137 24.99 -3.56 14.29
CA SER A 137 25.53 -4.17 15.50
C SER A 137 25.61 -5.70 15.46
N TRP A 138 24.83 -6.37 14.60
CA TRP A 138 24.77 -7.84 14.54
C TRP A 138 24.84 -8.43 13.12
N VAL A 139 24.82 -7.59 12.08
CA VAL A 139 24.86 -8.05 10.67
C VAL A 139 26.09 -8.89 10.33
N ASP A 140 27.20 -8.70 11.04
CA ASP A 140 28.44 -9.45 10.83
C ASP A 140 28.57 -10.66 11.78
N PHE A 141 27.53 -10.97 12.58
CA PHE A 141 27.53 -12.15 13.42
C PHE A 141 27.32 -13.40 12.56
N LYS A 142 28.12 -14.45 12.84
CA LYS A 142 28.10 -15.70 12.08
C LYS A 142 26.79 -16.47 12.15
N ASP A 143 25.96 -16.17 13.14
CA ASP A 143 24.65 -16.78 13.29
C ASP A 143 23.56 -16.03 12.53
N PHE A 144 23.83 -14.92 11.84
CA PHE A 144 22.87 -14.24 10.96
C PHE A 144 23.16 -14.51 9.49
N GLY A 145 22.09 -14.57 8.69
CA GLY A 145 22.17 -14.76 7.25
C GLY A 145 21.15 -13.91 6.51
N PHE A 146 21.47 -13.58 5.25
CA PHE A 146 20.56 -12.89 4.35
C PHE A 146 19.71 -13.88 3.56
N PHE A 147 18.41 -13.61 3.54
CA PHE A 147 17.42 -14.39 2.81
C PHE A 147 16.55 -13.47 1.96
N CYS A 148 15.99 -13.99 0.89
CA CYS A 148 15.13 -13.25 -0.01
C CYS A 148 13.85 -14.04 -0.31
N LEU A 149 12.69 -13.40 -0.18
CA LEU A 149 11.42 -13.94 -0.67
C LEU A 149 11.36 -13.76 -2.19
N GLN A 150 11.19 -14.86 -2.92
CA GLN A 150 10.86 -14.89 -4.35
C GLN A 150 9.32 -14.95 -4.48
N PRO A 151 8.63 -13.83 -4.79
CA PRO A 151 7.17 -13.84 -4.89
C PRO A 151 6.73 -14.70 -6.09
N LEU A 152 5.73 -15.56 -5.87
CA LEU A 152 5.05 -16.34 -6.90
C LEU A 152 3.67 -15.74 -7.20
N ASP A 153 2.90 -15.46 -6.15
CA ASP A 153 1.58 -14.84 -6.23
C ASP A 153 1.45 -13.75 -5.17
N ILE A 154 0.68 -12.71 -5.50
CA ILE A 154 0.46 -11.59 -4.60
C ILE A 154 -1.04 -11.31 -4.54
N TYR A 155 -1.59 -11.31 -3.33
CA TYR A 155 -2.97 -10.92 -3.10
C TYR A 155 -3.04 -9.54 -2.49
N TYR A 156 -3.64 -8.58 -3.21
CA TYR A 156 -3.79 -7.20 -2.78
C TYR A 156 -5.21 -6.93 -2.32
N VAL A 157 -5.33 -6.13 -1.25
CA VAL A 157 -6.59 -5.52 -0.84
C VAL A 157 -6.35 -4.06 -0.48
N GLY A 158 -6.93 -3.14 -1.24
CA GLY A 158 -6.72 -1.70 -1.12
C GLY A 158 -7.67 -0.96 -0.18
N GLY A 159 -8.48 -1.69 0.60
CA GLY A 159 -9.56 -1.15 1.40
C GLY A 159 -10.88 -1.87 1.11
N PHE A 160 -12.01 -1.20 1.36
CA PHE A 160 -13.33 -1.76 1.07
C PHE A 160 -13.55 -1.88 -0.45
N GLY A 161 -13.95 -3.07 -0.90
CA GLY A 161 -14.37 -3.30 -2.30
C GLY A 161 -13.25 -3.32 -3.35
N VAL A 162 -11.98 -3.12 -2.96
CA VAL A 162 -10.82 -3.12 -3.86
C VAL A 162 -9.91 -4.28 -3.49
N MET A 163 -9.93 -5.36 -4.29
CA MET A 163 -9.08 -6.53 -4.10
C MET A 163 -8.77 -7.22 -5.42
N GLY A 164 -7.64 -7.90 -5.49
CA GLY A 164 -7.26 -8.69 -6.67
C GLY A 164 -5.90 -9.36 -6.54
N TRP A 165 -5.68 -10.32 -7.41
CA TRP A 165 -4.40 -10.98 -7.58
C TRP A 165 -3.48 -10.15 -8.47
N VAL A 166 -2.19 -10.19 -8.15
CA VAL A 166 -1.09 -9.57 -8.88
C VAL A 166 -0.08 -10.68 -9.16
N THR A 167 0.35 -10.78 -10.42
CA THR A 167 1.36 -11.75 -10.84
C THR A 167 2.75 -11.32 -10.36
N ALA A 168 3.66 -12.29 -10.22
CA ALA A 168 5.05 -11.99 -9.90
C ALA A 168 5.70 -11.10 -10.97
N GLU A 169 5.40 -11.34 -12.25
CA GLU A 169 5.92 -10.58 -13.39
C GLU A 169 5.46 -9.11 -13.35
N ASP A 170 4.16 -8.86 -13.15
CA ASP A 170 3.63 -7.50 -13.05
C ASP A 170 4.24 -6.76 -11.86
N TYR A 171 4.38 -7.44 -10.72
CA TYR A 171 4.99 -6.86 -9.52
C TYR A 171 6.47 -6.52 -9.71
N GLN A 172 7.21 -7.37 -10.41
CA GLN A 172 8.64 -7.19 -10.68
C GLN A 172 8.89 -5.92 -11.49
N VAL A 173 8.09 -5.69 -12.55
CA VAL A 173 8.24 -4.53 -13.45
C VAL A 173 7.53 -3.27 -12.95
N ALA A 174 6.63 -3.40 -11.98
CA ALA A 174 5.95 -2.27 -11.36
C ALA A 174 6.93 -1.32 -10.68
N LYS A 175 6.58 -0.02 -10.70
CA LYS A 175 7.38 1.04 -10.08
C LYS A 175 6.66 1.58 -8.85
N VAL A 176 7.44 2.00 -7.86
CA VAL A 176 6.94 2.78 -6.73
C VAL A 176 6.38 4.09 -7.27
N ASP A 177 5.21 4.50 -6.77
CA ASP A 177 4.63 5.79 -7.13
C ASP A 177 5.58 6.92 -6.71
N PRO A 178 5.90 7.87 -7.60
CA PRO A 178 6.85 8.95 -7.30
C PRO A 178 6.38 9.87 -6.17
N LEU A 179 5.08 9.88 -5.85
CA LEU A 179 4.53 10.64 -4.74
C LEU A 179 4.51 9.88 -3.42
N ALA A 180 4.91 8.60 -3.37
CA ALA A 180 4.75 7.73 -2.21
C ALA A 180 5.19 8.38 -0.88
N GLU A 181 6.41 8.92 -0.83
CA GLU A 181 6.97 9.58 0.35
C GLU A 181 6.33 10.96 0.63
N ALA A 182 5.90 11.66 -0.42
CA ALA A 182 5.31 12.99 -0.31
C ALA A 182 3.81 12.97 0.03
N ALA A 183 3.12 11.85 -0.21
CA ALA A 183 1.68 11.74 -0.10
C ALA A 183 1.14 12.15 1.28
N PRO A 184 1.67 11.69 2.43
CA PRO A 184 1.16 12.11 3.74
C PRO A 184 1.19 13.63 3.94
N ARG A 185 2.26 14.30 3.47
CA ARG A 185 2.40 15.75 3.57
C ARG A 185 1.42 16.49 2.65
N ILE A 186 1.21 15.98 1.43
CA ILE A 186 0.24 16.54 0.48
C ILE A 186 -1.17 16.43 1.09
N LEU A 187 -1.55 15.25 1.60
CA LEU A 187 -2.83 15.02 2.24
C LEU A 187 -3.05 15.96 3.43
N GLY A 188 -2.06 16.07 4.32
CA GLY A 188 -2.12 16.95 5.49
C GLY A 188 -2.33 18.42 5.12
N HIS A 189 -1.56 18.94 4.16
CA HIS A 189 -1.68 20.33 3.71
C HIS A 189 -3.02 20.61 3.02
N MET A 190 -3.47 19.71 2.13
CA MET A 190 -4.75 19.87 1.44
C MET A 190 -5.93 19.86 2.41
N ASN A 191 -5.91 18.94 3.38
CA ASN A 191 -6.98 18.82 4.38
C ASN A 191 -6.99 19.96 5.40
N ALA A 192 -5.84 20.59 5.67
CA ALA A 192 -5.75 21.70 6.63
C ALA A 192 -6.10 23.05 6.00
N GLU A 193 -5.65 23.30 4.75
CA GLU A 193 -5.64 24.65 4.19
C GLU A 193 -6.53 24.83 2.96
N HIS A 194 -6.92 23.75 2.27
CA HIS A 194 -7.53 23.82 0.94
C HIS A 194 -8.89 23.12 0.82
N VAL A 195 -9.62 23.00 1.93
CA VAL A 195 -10.98 22.43 1.95
C VAL A 195 -11.92 23.12 0.95
N PRO A 196 -12.00 24.47 0.87
CA PRO A 196 -12.88 25.13 -0.10
C PRO A 196 -12.54 24.78 -1.55
N ALA A 197 -11.25 24.72 -1.89
CA ALA A 197 -10.78 24.35 -3.22
C ALA A 197 -11.18 22.90 -3.58
N MET A 198 -11.08 21.97 -2.61
CA MET A 198 -11.51 20.58 -2.82
C MET A 198 -13.03 20.44 -3.02
N ILE A 199 -13.85 21.29 -2.39
CA ILE A 199 -15.30 21.32 -2.62
C ILE A 199 -15.59 21.76 -4.06
N VAL A 200 -14.92 22.81 -4.56
CA VAL A 200 -15.07 23.27 -5.95
C VAL A 200 -14.65 22.17 -6.93
N LEU A 201 -13.53 21.50 -6.68
CA LEU A 201 -13.07 20.38 -7.51
C LEU A 201 -14.07 19.21 -7.49
N ALA A 202 -14.64 18.87 -6.34
CA ALA A 202 -15.67 17.82 -6.23
C ALA A 202 -16.93 18.19 -7.02
N ARG A 203 -17.40 19.44 -6.94
CA ARG A 203 -18.54 19.91 -7.73
C ARG A 203 -18.28 19.78 -9.22
N VAL A 204 -17.16 20.34 -9.71
CA VAL A 204 -16.89 20.43 -11.15
C VAL A 204 -16.49 19.08 -11.77
N HIS A 205 -15.67 18.27 -11.08
CA HIS A 205 -15.14 17.03 -11.64
C HIS A 205 -15.93 15.78 -11.24
N ALA A 206 -16.73 15.84 -10.17
CA ALA A 206 -17.55 14.72 -9.72
C ALA A 206 -19.06 14.96 -9.80
N GLY A 207 -19.50 16.20 -10.03
CA GLY A 207 -20.91 16.56 -9.98
C GLY A 207 -21.51 16.43 -8.58
N LEU A 208 -20.69 16.52 -7.52
CA LEU A 208 -21.11 16.31 -6.14
C LEU A 208 -21.02 17.60 -5.34
N ASP A 209 -22.16 18.04 -4.81
CA ASP A 209 -22.23 19.12 -3.83
C ASP A 209 -21.95 18.57 -2.42
N ALA A 210 -20.75 18.84 -1.92
CA ALA A 210 -20.29 18.39 -0.62
C ALA A 210 -20.24 19.55 0.39
N THR A 211 -20.66 19.28 1.62
CA THR A 211 -20.53 20.21 2.76
C THR A 211 -19.22 20.02 3.53
N GLU A 212 -18.68 18.79 3.50
CA GLU A 212 -17.39 18.44 4.07
C GLU A 212 -16.62 17.59 3.06
N VAL A 213 -15.30 17.78 2.99
CA VAL A 213 -14.40 17.05 2.11
C VAL A 213 -13.08 16.73 2.81
N THR A 214 -12.57 15.53 2.57
CA THR A 214 -11.25 15.10 3.01
C THR A 214 -10.56 14.37 1.87
N MET A 215 -9.34 14.78 1.51
CA MET A 215 -8.47 14.00 0.65
C MET A 215 -7.94 12.79 1.43
N THR A 216 -8.17 11.59 0.92
CA THR A 216 -7.82 10.32 1.60
C THR A 216 -6.64 9.61 0.97
N ALA A 217 -6.34 9.88 -0.31
CA ALA A 217 -5.19 9.31 -1.01
C ALA A 217 -4.80 10.22 -2.17
N VAL A 218 -3.53 10.18 -2.55
CA VAL A 218 -2.96 10.86 -3.72
C VAL A 218 -1.89 9.96 -4.34
N ASP A 219 -1.86 9.91 -5.66
CA ASP A 219 -0.90 9.18 -6.48
C ASP A 219 -0.57 10.03 -7.71
N ARG A 220 0.39 9.58 -8.53
CA ARG A 220 0.85 10.36 -9.69
C ARG A 220 -0.22 10.70 -10.72
N LEU A 221 -1.36 10.01 -10.70
CA LEU A 221 -2.46 10.19 -11.67
C LEU A 221 -3.62 11.03 -11.10
N GLY A 222 -3.65 11.32 -9.80
CA GLY A 222 -4.77 12.03 -9.17
C GLY A 222 -4.91 11.78 -7.67
N PHE A 223 -6.12 11.99 -7.15
CA PHE A 223 -6.41 11.86 -5.71
C PHE A 223 -7.84 11.34 -5.44
N HIS A 224 -8.03 10.80 -4.25
CA HIS A 224 -9.34 10.37 -3.74
C HIS A 224 -9.86 11.34 -2.69
N LEU A 225 -11.15 11.66 -2.79
CA LEU A 225 -11.89 12.45 -1.83
C LEU A 225 -12.94 11.59 -1.13
N ARG A 226 -13.07 11.79 0.18
CA ARG A 226 -14.25 11.42 0.97
C ARG A 226 -15.10 12.68 1.17
N LEU A 227 -16.35 12.60 0.75
CA LEU A 227 -17.27 13.73 0.64
C LEU A 227 -18.51 13.47 1.50
N LYS A 228 -18.97 14.46 2.25
CA LYS A 228 -20.29 14.44 2.89
C LYS A 228 -21.27 15.24 2.04
N THR A 229 -22.27 14.56 1.50
CA THR A 229 -23.32 15.15 0.66
C THR A 229 -24.67 15.06 1.37
N SER A 230 -25.71 15.68 0.82
CA SER A 230 -27.09 15.51 1.32
C SER A 230 -27.57 14.05 1.30
N GLU A 231 -27.03 13.23 0.41
CA GLU A 231 -27.31 11.78 0.30
C GLU A 231 -26.43 10.91 1.20
N GLY A 232 -25.60 11.51 2.04
CA GLY A 232 -24.65 10.81 2.92
C GLY A 232 -23.21 10.84 2.42
N MET A 233 -22.39 9.93 2.96
CA MET A 233 -20.96 9.85 2.65
C MET A 233 -20.73 9.20 1.29
N LYS A 234 -19.88 9.83 0.47
CA LYS A 234 -19.47 9.34 -0.86
C LYS A 234 -17.93 9.34 -0.95
N GLY A 235 -17.38 8.41 -1.72
CA GLY A 235 -15.96 8.40 -2.10
C GLY A 235 -15.83 8.67 -3.60
N LYS A 236 -14.89 9.52 -4.01
CA LYS A 236 -14.68 9.80 -5.43
C LYS A 236 -13.20 9.99 -5.78
N ARG A 237 -12.82 9.41 -6.91
CA ARG A 237 -11.55 9.63 -7.60
C ARG A 237 -11.64 10.86 -8.51
N ILE A 238 -10.65 11.74 -8.45
CA ILE A 238 -10.44 12.83 -9.40
C ILE A 238 -9.03 12.70 -9.96
N ASN A 239 -8.91 12.66 -11.29
CA ASN A 239 -7.63 12.58 -11.96
C ASN A 239 -7.04 13.97 -12.18
N PHE A 240 -5.70 14.04 -12.13
CA PHE A 240 -4.97 15.21 -12.58
C PHE A 240 -5.13 15.43 -14.08
N LEU A 241 -4.87 16.65 -14.54
CA LEU A 241 -4.86 17.00 -15.97
C LEU A 241 -3.75 16.28 -16.73
N ARG A 242 -2.71 15.84 -16.01
CA ARG A 242 -1.54 15.12 -16.49
C ARG A 242 -0.88 14.40 -15.32
N GLU A 243 -0.09 13.37 -15.63
CA GLU A 243 0.73 12.69 -14.63
C GLU A 243 1.72 13.67 -13.96
N VAL A 244 1.91 13.52 -12.66
CA VAL A 244 2.82 14.35 -11.85
C VAL A 244 3.87 13.49 -11.18
N LEU A 245 5.12 13.97 -11.15
CA LEU A 245 6.27 13.21 -10.64
C LEU A 245 6.83 13.78 -9.34
N SER A 246 6.27 14.87 -8.84
CA SER A 246 6.75 15.53 -7.63
C SER A 246 5.64 16.32 -6.93
N ALA A 247 5.81 16.58 -5.63
CA ALA A 247 4.87 17.40 -4.86
C ALA A 247 4.71 18.82 -5.42
N ASN A 248 5.76 19.38 -6.06
CA ASN A 248 5.71 20.69 -6.69
C ASN A 248 4.83 20.65 -7.94
N GLU A 249 4.97 19.61 -8.78
CA GLU A 249 4.08 19.39 -9.92
C GLU A 249 2.64 19.15 -9.48
N THR A 250 2.42 18.36 -8.43
CA THR A 250 1.10 18.16 -7.81
C THR A 250 0.46 19.49 -7.44
N ARG A 251 1.20 20.38 -6.78
CA ARG A 251 0.73 21.73 -6.43
C ARG A 251 0.36 22.54 -7.66
N THR A 252 1.24 22.58 -8.66
CA THR A 252 1.01 23.33 -9.91
C THR A 252 -0.25 22.86 -10.62
N VAL A 253 -0.43 21.54 -10.75
CA VAL A 253 -1.61 20.97 -11.42
C VAL A 253 -2.89 21.20 -10.61
N LEU A 254 -2.86 21.05 -9.27
CA LEU A 254 -4.02 21.36 -8.43
C LEU A 254 -4.46 22.82 -8.56
N VAL A 255 -3.51 23.77 -8.55
CA VAL A 255 -3.83 25.20 -8.74
C VAL A 255 -4.45 25.45 -10.11
N GLU A 256 -3.92 24.83 -11.17
CA GLU A 256 -4.48 24.91 -12.52
C GLU A 256 -5.91 24.37 -12.57
N MET A 257 -6.15 23.20 -11.97
CA MET A 257 -7.48 22.58 -11.88
C MET A 257 -8.47 23.47 -11.12
N VAL A 258 -8.07 24.04 -9.97
CA VAL A 258 -8.94 24.91 -9.17
C VAL A 258 -9.33 26.15 -9.97
N ARG A 259 -8.36 26.84 -10.60
CA ARG A 259 -8.64 28.02 -11.44
C ARG A 259 -9.60 27.69 -12.59
N ALA A 260 -9.41 26.54 -13.24
CA ALA A 260 -10.27 26.09 -14.32
C ALA A 260 -11.68 25.70 -13.84
N ALA A 261 -11.81 25.22 -12.61
CA ALA A 261 -13.08 24.87 -11.98
C ALA A 261 -13.84 26.12 -11.51
N GLU A 262 -13.16 27.09 -10.89
CA GLU A 262 -13.73 28.38 -10.49
C GLU A 262 -14.29 29.16 -11.69
N ALA A 263 -13.63 29.09 -12.86
CA ALA A 263 -14.13 29.71 -14.08
C ALA A 263 -15.44 29.09 -14.64
N LYS A 264 -15.84 27.91 -14.13
CA LYS A 264 -17.05 27.18 -14.54
C LYS A 264 -18.18 27.22 -13.50
N THR A 265 -17.91 27.81 -12.33
CA THR A 265 -18.84 27.85 -11.19
C THR A 265 -19.47 29.24 -11.08
#